data_AF-A0ABD3PR14-F1
#
_entry.id   AF-A0ABD3PR14-F1
#
_cell.length_a   1.000
_cell.length_b   1.000
_cell.length_c   1.000
_cell.angle_alpha   90.00
_cell.angle_beta   90.00
_cell.angle_gamma   90.00
#
_symmetry.space_group_name_H-M   'P 1'
#
loop_
_entity.id
_entity.type
_entity.pdbx_description
1 polymer ?
#
loop_
_entity_poly.entity_id
_entity_poly.type
_entity_poly.pdbx_seq_one_letter_code
_entity_poly.pdbx_strand_id
1 'polypeptide(L)'
;MTIHRSIRPLITMFGAIALVSPFYFKIERLPSSSPGVGNRAPRRLDVAVDDSDEFVRAVLSVVAKPDAPAVSAADHERITAILGDARELMGQAKDLIKREDPKAHEIVDLATAKFREAKEHIHRQRNMVTEEASNLRATDSETEEAQDVANEQDTDLGLDLSRSVYETFITFPECIEKIFAQCLEIVNSDLQNLGLSTVEIIVHEKRNINQDGYNKVVIVTNKDADLVSGRAGDGIVTYPFTWDDSVLGTRTLGVDGKWNCQGITPEECCNNIKDSAPNADTKGNYIECHIFVPFGGVGNPRREDRVYINLSPDGRVHEAPVIQ
;
A
#
# COMPACT_ATOMS: atom_id res chain seq x y z
N MET A 1 28.86 -62.58 20.90
CA MET A 1 28.19 -63.43 21.91
C MET A 1 27.00 -62.64 22.44
N THR A 2 25.89 -63.34 22.63
CA THR A 2 24.54 -62.91 22.27
C THR A 2 23.69 -62.47 23.49
N ILE A 3 22.59 -61.75 23.22
CA ILE A 3 21.31 -61.66 23.97
C ILE A 3 21.24 -60.54 25.05
N HIS A 4 20.52 -59.43 24.81
CA HIS A 4 19.06 -59.17 24.93
C HIS A 4 18.51 -59.10 26.36
N ARG A 5 17.88 -57.95 26.70
CA ARG A 5 16.56 -57.73 27.35
C ARG A 5 16.54 -56.32 27.96
N SER A 6 15.74 -55.37 27.45
CA SER A 6 14.29 -55.21 27.66
C SER A 6 13.91 -55.16 29.13
N ILE A 7 13.43 -53.99 29.59
CA ILE A 7 12.34 -53.79 30.58
C ILE A 7 11.97 -52.29 30.55
N ARG A 8 10.77 -51.97 30.04
CA ARG A 8 9.93 -50.89 30.59
C ARG A 8 9.13 -51.50 31.75
N PRO A 9 8.66 -50.69 32.73
CA PRO A 9 7.21 -50.44 32.74
C PRO A 9 6.73 -49.07 33.28
N LEU A 10 5.52 -48.72 32.81
CA LEU A 10 4.32 -48.14 33.44
C LEU A 10 4.42 -46.95 34.45
N ILE A 11 3.77 -45.81 34.15
CA ILE A 11 2.42 -45.32 34.58
C ILE A 11 2.39 -44.88 36.08
N THR A 12 2.18 -43.61 36.44
CA THR A 12 0.87 -42.95 36.77
C THR A 12 1.09 -41.43 37.05
N MET A 13 0.40 -40.51 36.39
CA MET A 13 -0.79 -39.72 36.83
C MET A 13 -0.66 -38.82 38.08
N PHE A 14 -0.63 -37.50 37.87
CA PHE A 14 -1.41 -36.40 38.51
C PHE A 14 -1.16 -35.17 37.58
N GLY A 15 -2.11 -34.38 37.08
CA GLY A 15 -3.42 -33.99 37.58
C GLY A 15 -3.41 -32.46 37.73
N ALA A 16 -3.65 -31.71 36.65
CA ALA A 16 -4.00 -30.29 36.70
C ALA A 16 -4.78 -29.90 35.44
N ILE A 17 -6.10 -29.89 35.60
CA ILE A 17 -7.07 -29.35 34.65
C ILE A 17 -7.06 -27.83 34.83
N ALA A 18 -6.53 -27.10 33.85
CA ALA A 18 -6.77 -25.67 33.71
C ALA A 18 -7.84 -25.49 32.63
N LEU A 19 -9.07 -25.24 33.08
CA LEU A 19 -10.17 -24.77 32.25
C LEU A 19 -9.84 -23.34 31.78
N VAL A 20 -9.32 -23.21 30.56
CA VAL A 20 -9.30 -21.93 29.85
C VAL A 20 -10.43 -21.98 28.82
N SER A 21 -11.47 -21.20 29.10
CA SER A 21 -12.60 -20.99 28.21
C SER A 21 -12.12 -20.48 26.85
N PRO A 22 -12.56 -21.06 25.72
CA PRO A 22 -12.46 -20.38 24.46
C PRO A 22 -13.55 -19.29 24.45
N PHE A 23 -13.13 -18.03 24.55
CA PHE A 23 -13.94 -16.90 24.11
C PHE A 23 -14.22 -17.06 22.61
N TYR A 24 -15.34 -17.69 22.29
CA TYR A 24 -15.94 -17.60 20.97
C TYR A 24 -16.48 -16.18 20.79
N PHE A 25 -15.79 -15.37 19.99
CA PHE A 25 -16.40 -14.19 19.39
C PHE A 25 -17.33 -14.68 18.28
N LYS A 26 -18.60 -14.88 18.61
CA LYS A 26 -19.66 -15.04 17.62
C LYS A 26 -20.10 -13.64 17.19
N ILE A 27 -19.66 -13.21 16.01
CA ILE A 27 -20.21 -12.01 15.36
C ILE A 27 -21.56 -12.41 14.76
N GLU A 28 -22.64 -12.26 15.55
CA GLU A 28 -23.99 -12.36 15.01
C GLU A 28 -24.30 -11.07 14.24
N ARG A 29 -24.37 -11.18 12.90
CA ARG A 29 -24.94 -10.13 12.05
C ARG A 29 -26.44 -10.06 12.36
N LEU A 30 -26.85 -9.00 13.05
CA LEU A 30 -28.27 -8.69 13.24
C LEU A 30 -28.90 -8.22 11.91
N PRO A 31 -30.15 -8.62 11.62
CA PRO A 31 -30.84 -8.16 10.43
C PRO A 31 -31.09 -6.65 10.48
N SER A 32 -30.65 -5.97 9.42
CA SER A 32 -30.90 -4.55 9.17
C SER A 32 -32.41 -4.29 9.07
N SER A 33 -32.96 -3.66 10.11
CA SER A 33 -34.23 -2.95 10.03
C SER A 33 -34.04 -1.58 10.66
N SER A 34 -33.95 -0.55 9.81
CA SER A 34 -34.00 0.85 10.25
C SER A 34 -35.40 1.16 10.78
N PRO A 35 -35.52 1.93 11.88
CA PRO A 35 -35.78 3.35 11.67
C PRO A 35 -35.18 4.30 12.72
N GLY A 36 -35.06 5.57 12.32
CA GLY A 36 -35.19 6.70 13.25
C GLY A 36 -33.91 7.44 13.61
N VAL A 37 -33.64 8.49 12.84
CA VAL A 37 -32.61 9.52 13.07
C VAL A 37 -32.70 10.11 14.47
N GLY A 38 -31.57 10.09 15.18
CA GLY A 38 -31.35 10.82 16.42
C GLY A 38 -29.91 11.32 16.49
N ASN A 39 -29.71 12.62 16.23
CA ASN A 39 -28.42 13.31 16.34
C ASN A 39 -27.80 13.11 17.73
N ARG A 40 -26.74 12.31 17.81
CA ARG A 40 -25.75 12.34 18.88
C ARG A 40 -24.35 12.30 18.25
N ALA A 41 -23.47 13.15 18.76
CA ALA A 41 -22.07 13.23 18.35
C ALA A 41 -21.36 11.86 18.49
N PRO A 42 -20.59 11.41 17.49
CA PRO A 42 -19.91 10.13 17.57
C PRO A 42 -18.64 10.27 18.42
N ARG A 43 -18.63 9.61 19.58
CA ARG A 43 -17.42 9.06 20.21
C ARG A 43 -17.56 7.54 20.17
N ARG A 44 -17.29 6.95 19.01
CA ARG A 44 -17.06 5.52 18.83
C ARG A 44 -16.43 5.33 17.46
N LEU A 45 -15.29 4.64 17.41
CA LEU A 45 -14.78 4.04 16.19
C LEU A 45 -15.85 3.04 15.73
N ASP A 46 -16.60 3.39 14.69
CA ASP A 46 -17.41 2.41 13.96
C ASP A 46 -16.47 1.76 12.93
N VAL A 47 -16.04 0.53 13.22
CA VAL A 47 -15.24 -0.27 12.30
C VAL A 47 -16.20 -0.90 11.29
N ALA A 48 -16.24 -0.36 10.08
CA ALA A 48 -16.88 -1.01 8.95
C ALA A 48 -15.88 -1.99 8.31
N VAL A 49 -16.28 -3.24 8.16
CA VAL A 49 -15.55 -4.23 7.35
C VAL A 49 -16.10 -4.12 5.95
N ASP A 50 -15.27 -3.62 5.03
CA ASP A 50 -15.60 -3.50 3.61
C ASP A 50 -14.95 -4.67 2.84
N ASP A 51 -15.73 -5.35 2.01
CA ASP A 51 -15.29 -6.49 1.20
C ASP A 51 -14.55 -5.94 -0.03
N SER A 52 -13.32 -5.48 0.18
CA SER A 52 -12.50 -4.86 -0.87
C SER A 52 -11.37 -5.76 -1.32
N ASP A 53 -11.26 -5.84 -2.64
CA ASP A 53 -10.12 -6.38 -3.34
C ASP A 53 -9.09 -5.28 -3.58
N GLU A 54 -7.88 -5.37 -2.97
CA GLU A 54 -6.55 -4.85 -3.45
C GLU A 54 -5.56 -4.47 -2.31
N PHE A 55 -4.20 -4.53 -2.45
CA PHE A 55 -3.34 -3.58 -3.20
C PHE A 55 -1.94 -4.05 -3.68
N VAL A 56 -1.40 -3.23 -4.57
CA VAL A 56 -0.16 -3.28 -5.39
C VAL A 56 1.09 -2.83 -4.62
N ARG A 57 2.25 -3.46 -4.91
CA ARG A 57 3.59 -2.91 -4.61
C ARG A 57 3.94 -1.90 -5.71
N ALA A 58 4.00 -0.61 -5.40
CA ALA A 58 4.40 0.41 -6.37
C ALA A 58 5.90 0.27 -6.74
N VAL A 59 6.18 0.01 -8.02
CA VAL A 59 7.50 0.24 -8.62
C VAL A 59 7.47 1.63 -9.26
N LEU A 60 8.41 2.48 -8.84
CA LEU A 60 8.44 3.91 -9.10
C LEU A 60 9.04 4.20 -10.49
N SER A 61 8.31 4.89 -11.36
CA SER A 61 8.87 5.65 -12.47
C SER A 61 8.53 7.13 -12.29
N VAL A 62 9.55 7.96 -12.07
CA VAL A 62 9.40 9.41 -11.94
C VAL A 62 9.30 9.99 -13.36
N VAL A 63 8.12 10.49 -13.73
CA VAL A 63 7.95 11.31 -14.94
C VAL A 63 7.89 12.77 -14.49
N ALA A 64 8.94 13.54 -14.77
CA ALA A 64 8.98 14.98 -14.50
C ALA A 64 8.11 15.73 -15.52
N LYS A 65 7.28 16.68 -15.05
CA LYS A 65 6.55 17.62 -15.91
C LYS A 65 7.51 18.64 -16.56
N PRO A 66 7.22 19.14 -17.77
CA PRO A 66 8.16 19.92 -18.58
C PRO A 66 8.46 21.35 -18.09
N ASP A 67 7.68 21.91 -17.15
CA ASP A 67 7.78 23.34 -16.79
C ASP A 67 8.18 23.62 -15.32
N ALA A 68 8.63 22.61 -14.57
CA ALA A 68 9.20 22.84 -13.24
C ALA A 68 10.59 23.52 -13.38
N PRO A 69 10.99 24.43 -12.46
CA PRO A 69 12.33 24.99 -12.45
C PRO A 69 13.33 23.83 -12.43
N ALA A 70 13.98 23.63 -13.58
CA ALA A 70 14.79 22.46 -13.82
C ALA A 70 15.94 22.46 -12.83
N VAL A 71 16.05 21.39 -12.03
CA VAL A 71 17.29 21.08 -11.31
C VAL A 71 18.40 21.13 -12.35
N SER A 72 19.38 22.00 -12.16
CA SER A 72 20.45 22.13 -13.14
C SER A 72 21.14 20.77 -13.32
N ALA A 73 21.64 20.48 -14.52
CA ALA A 73 22.31 19.20 -14.77
C ALA A 73 23.46 18.94 -13.76
N ALA A 74 24.15 20.02 -13.36
CA ALA A 74 25.19 19.98 -12.34
C ALA A 74 24.66 19.65 -10.93
N ASP A 75 23.51 20.19 -10.55
CA ASP A 75 22.87 19.86 -9.27
C ASP A 75 22.35 18.42 -9.25
N HIS A 76 21.78 17.97 -10.37
CA HIS A 76 21.31 16.60 -10.50
C HIS A 76 22.48 15.62 -10.38
N GLU A 77 23.60 15.88 -11.07
CA GLU A 77 24.82 15.06 -10.96
C GLU A 77 25.35 15.03 -9.52
N ARG A 78 25.37 16.19 -8.85
CA ARG A 78 25.85 16.29 -7.46
C ARG A 78 24.95 15.55 -6.47
N ILE A 79 23.63 15.72 -6.56
CA ILE A 79 22.67 15.00 -5.70
C ILE A 79 22.79 13.49 -5.96
N THR A 80 22.91 13.09 -7.22
CA THR A 80 23.09 11.69 -7.61
C THR A 80 24.36 11.09 -7.01
N ALA A 81 25.47 11.83 -7.03
CA ALA A 81 26.73 11.40 -6.42
C ALA A 81 26.59 11.21 -4.89
N ILE A 82 26.01 12.18 -4.18
CA ILE A 82 25.82 12.10 -2.72
C ILE A 82 24.92 10.91 -2.34
N LEU A 83 23.83 10.69 -3.08
CA LEU A 83 22.92 9.56 -2.86
C LEU A 83 23.57 8.22 -3.24
N GLY A 84 24.45 8.21 -4.24
CA GLY A 84 25.30 7.06 -4.60
C GLY A 84 26.21 6.64 -3.45
N ASP A 85 26.94 7.59 -2.87
CA ASP A 85 27.81 7.37 -1.71
C ASP A 85 27.00 6.82 -0.52
N ALA A 86 25.84 7.44 -0.22
CA ALA A 86 24.97 7.00 0.88
C ALA A 86 24.47 5.56 0.67
N ARG A 87 24.11 5.19 -0.56
CA ARG A 87 23.68 3.84 -0.91
C ARG A 87 24.82 2.82 -0.73
N GLU A 88 26.03 3.16 -1.14
CA GLU A 88 27.19 2.29 -0.95
C GLU A 88 27.46 2.04 0.54
N LEU A 89 27.47 3.11 1.35
CA LEU A 89 27.64 3.02 2.80
C LEU A 89 26.57 2.13 3.44
N MET A 90 25.29 2.28 3.05
CA MET A 90 24.22 1.42 3.56
C MET A 90 24.40 -0.05 3.14
N GLY A 91 24.95 -0.31 1.95
CA GLY A 91 25.34 -1.65 1.51
C GLY A 91 26.43 -2.25 2.41
N GLN A 92 27.48 -1.50 2.70
CA GLN A 92 28.56 -1.91 3.60
C GLN A 92 28.05 -2.14 5.02
N ALA A 93 27.24 -1.24 5.56
CA ALA A 93 26.61 -1.38 6.87
C ALA A 93 25.78 -2.67 6.96
N LYS A 94 24.99 -2.98 5.92
CA LYS A 94 24.18 -4.20 5.89
C LYS A 94 25.03 -5.47 5.99
N ASP A 95 26.18 -5.51 5.35
CA ASP A 95 27.08 -6.66 5.43
C ASP A 95 27.81 -6.76 6.78
N LEU A 96 28.11 -5.63 7.42
CA LEU A 96 28.65 -5.58 8.79
C LEU A 96 27.62 -6.02 9.83
N ILE A 97 26.35 -5.61 9.69
CA ILE A 97 25.26 -6.04 10.59
C ILE A 97 25.09 -7.55 10.56
N LYS A 98 25.15 -8.18 9.38
CA LYS A 98 25.09 -9.66 9.26
C LYS A 98 26.24 -10.36 9.99
N ARG A 99 27.36 -9.68 10.19
CA ARG A 99 28.55 -10.19 10.90
C ARG A 99 28.59 -9.78 12.37
N GLU A 100 27.57 -9.06 12.84
CA GLU A 100 27.50 -8.48 14.19
C GLU A 100 28.70 -7.56 14.51
N ASP A 101 29.24 -6.87 13.51
CA ASP A 101 30.36 -5.94 13.69
C ASP A 101 29.87 -4.59 14.26
N PRO A 102 30.39 -4.10 15.39
CA PRO A 102 29.98 -2.83 15.99
C PRO A 102 30.23 -1.61 15.09
N LYS A 103 31.12 -1.71 14.08
CA LYS A 103 31.35 -0.65 13.09
C LYS A 103 30.15 -0.38 12.20
N ALA A 104 29.18 -1.29 12.15
CA ALA A 104 27.95 -1.08 11.39
C ALA A 104 27.26 0.23 11.74
N HIS A 105 27.21 0.59 13.03
CA HIS A 105 26.55 1.81 13.48
C HIS A 105 27.25 3.08 12.97
N GLU A 106 28.58 3.10 13.00
CA GLU A 106 29.36 4.24 12.48
C GLU A 106 29.12 4.47 10.97
N ILE A 107 29.03 3.39 10.20
CA ILE A 107 28.75 3.47 8.76
C ILE A 107 27.32 3.96 8.49
N VAL A 108 26.34 3.57 9.30
CA VAL A 108 24.96 4.08 9.21
C VAL A 108 24.89 5.57 9.53
N ASP A 109 25.62 6.03 10.55
CA ASP A 109 25.68 7.45 10.89
C ASP A 109 26.30 8.27 9.76
N LEU A 110 27.36 7.75 9.12
CA LEU A 110 27.98 8.39 7.97
C LEU A 110 27.04 8.46 6.75
N ALA A 111 26.30 7.38 6.47
CA ALA A 111 25.28 7.37 5.41
C ALA A 111 24.18 8.40 5.69
N THR A 112 23.75 8.50 6.95
CA THR A 112 22.74 9.47 7.39
C THR A 112 23.24 10.90 7.23
N ALA A 113 24.51 11.16 7.51
CA ALA A 113 25.13 12.47 7.26
C ALA A 113 25.11 12.83 5.76
N LYS A 114 25.34 11.85 4.87
CA LYS A 114 25.24 12.06 3.41
C LYS A 114 23.82 12.39 2.96
N PHE A 115 22.80 11.73 3.50
CA PHE A 115 21.41 12.11 3.23
C PHE A 115 21.10 13.54 3.68
N ARG A 116 21.63 13.97 4.84
CA ARG A 116 21.48 15.35 5.32
C ARG A 116 22.17 16.34 4.38
N GLU A 117 23.37 16.03 3.90
CA GLU A 117 24.10 16.84 2.92
C GLU A 117 23.29 17.04 1.63
N ALA A 118 22.71 15.97 1.07
CA ALA A 118 21.85 16.06 -0.10
C ALA A 118 20.61 16.93 0.14
N LYS A 119 19.97 16.77 1.31
CA LYS A 119 18.79 17.57 1.70
C LYS A 119 19.13 19.05 1.84
N GLU A 120 20.25 19.38 2.48
CA GLU A 120 20.71 20.77 2.63
C GLU A 120 21.10 21.40 1.29
N HIS A 121 21.63 20.62 0.35
CA HIS A 121 21.94 21.09 -1.00
C HIS A 121 20.65 21.48 -1.76
N ILE A 122 19.64 20.61 -1.73
CA ILE A 122 18.32 20.87 -2.32
C ILE A 122 17.68 22.11 -1.70
N HIS A 123 17.75 22.24 -0.38
CA HIS A 123 17.15 23.38 0.32
C HIS A 123 17.84 24.71 0.00
N ARG A 124 19.18 24.71 -0.10
CA ARG A 124 19.96 25.89 -0.52
C ARG A 124 19.60 26.35 -1.93
N GLN A 125 19.48 25.41 -2.88
CA GLN A 125 19.08 25.72 -4.25
C GLN A 125 17.68 26.35 -4.31
N ARG A 126 16.73 25.82 -3.52
CA ARG A 126 15.38 26.39 -3.43
C ARG A 126 15.37 27.83 -2.94
N ASN A 127 16.20 28.14 -1.93
CA ASN A 127 16.26 29.49 -1.37
C ASN A 127 16.86 30.48 -2.38
N MET A 128 17.89 30.09 -3.15
CA MET A 128 18.48 30.95 -4.19
C MET A 128 17.48 31.32 -5.29
N VAL A 129 16.69 30.35 -5.77
CA VAL A 129 15.65 30.61 -6.78
C VAL A 129 14.56 31.54 -6.24
N THR A 130 14.22 31.43 -4.96
CA THR A 130 13.19 32.27 -4.32
C THR A 130 13.67 33.71 -4.11
N GLU A 131 14.95 33.91 -3.79
CA GLU A 131 15.55 35.25 -3.62
C GLU A 131 15.76 35.97 -4.95
N GLU A 132 16.16 35.27 -6.02
CA GLU A 132 16.26 35.87 -7.37
C GLU A 132 14.90 36.32 -7.91
N ALA A 133 13.85 35.51 -7.70
CA ALA A 133 12.48 35.88 -8.07
C ALA A 133 11.95 37.09 -7.27
N SER A 134 12.39 37.24 -6.02
CA SER A 134 12.00 38.36 -5.16
C SER A 134 12.73 39.66 -5.52
N ASN A 135 13.99 39.58 -5.94
CA ASN A 135 14.79 40.75 -6.34
C ASN A 135 14.40 41.32 -7.71
N LEU A 136 13.89 40.49 -8.63
CA LEU A 136 13.35 40.94 -9.91
C LEU A 136 12.04 41.74 -9.79
N ARG A 137 11.32 41.64 -8.66
CA ARG A 137 10.11 42.44 -8.39
C ARG A 137 10.38 43.82 -7.78
N ALA A 138 11.61 44.11 -7.35
CA ALA A 138 11.94 45.34 -6.63
C ALA A 138 12.42 46.50 -7.53
N THR A 139 12.54 46.31 -8.85
CA THR A 139 13.10 47.34 -9.77
C THR A 139 12.11 47.98 -10.74
N ASP A 140 10.85 47.54 -10.79
CA ASP A 140 9.81 48.12 -11.67
C ASP A 140 8.72 48.87 -10.86
N SER A 141 9.14 49.68 -9.89
CA SER A 141 8.23 50.54 -9.10
C SER A 141 8.28 52.00 -9.56
N GLU A 142 8.05 52.27 -10.84
CA GLU A 142 7.76 53.64 -11.31
C GLU A 142 7.11 53.66 -12.71
N THR A 143 6.07 52.86 -12.97
CA THR A 143 5.13 53.16 -14.07
C THR A 143 3.74 52.56 -13.85
N GLU A 144 2.79 53.46 -13.57
CA GLU A 144 1.35 53.46 -13.88
C GLU A 144 0.54 52.14 -13.90
N GLU A 145 -0.37 52.06 -12.92
CA GLU A 145 -1.76 51.58 -13.01
C GLU A 145 -2.09 50.53 -14.08
N ALA A 146 -1.69 49.28 -13.83
CA ALA A 146 -2.45 48.13 -14.28
C ALA A 146 -2.65 47.17 -13.10
N GLN A 147 -3.90 46.77 -12.95
CA GLN A 147 -4.45 46.00 -11.85
C GLN A 147 -3.90 44.57 -11.85
N ASP A 148 -2.75 44.38 -11.20
CA ASP A 148 -2.06 43.09 -11.09
C ASP A 148 -2.77 42.18 -10.07
N VAL A 149 -3.67 41.34 -10.58
CA VAL A 149 -4.18 40.15 -9.89
C VAL A 149 -3.04 39.12 -9.92
N ALA A 150 -2.02 39.37 -9.12
CA ALA A 150 -0.88 38.47 -8.96
C ALA A 150 -1.37 37.17 -8.32
N ASN A 151 -1.35 36.14 -9.15
CA ASN A 151 -1.89 34.81 -9.01
C ASN A 151 -1.36 34.09 -7.74
N GLU A 152 -2.17 34.03 -6.67
CA GLU A 152 -1.90 33.21 -5.47
C GLU A 152 -1.77 31.70 -5.79
N GLN A 153 -2.13 31.27 -7.00
CA GLN A 153 -2.02 29.88 -7.47
C GLN A 153 -0.58 29.37 -7.60
N ASP A 154 0.41 30.20 -7.90
CA ASP A 154 1.78 29.71 -8.17
C ASP A 154 2.53 29.31 -6.89
N THR A 155 2.19 29.89 -5.74
CA THR A 155 2.78 29.54 -4.44
C THR A 155 2.27 28.21 -3.89
N ASP A 156 0.99 27.87 -4.11
CA ASP A 156 0.44 26.55 -3.75
C ASP A 156 1.01 25.45 -4.64
N LEU A 157 1.25 25.74 -5.92
CA LEU A 157 1.80 24.79 -6.90
C LEU A 157 3.22 24.29 -6.52
N GLY A 158 4.05 25.18 -5.95
CA GLY A 158 5.41 24.85 -5.52
C GLY A 158 5.49 24.04 -4.21
N LEU A 159 4.43 24.02 -3.40
CA LEU A 159 4.31 23.15 -2.23
C LEU A 159 3.83 21.75 -2.64
N ASP A 160 2.86 21.67 -3.57
CA ASP A 160 2.36 20.42 -4.12
C ASP A 160 3.45 19.62 -4.85
N LEU A 161 4.33 20.27 -5.60
CA LEU A 161 5.45 19.58 -6.28
C LEU A 161 6.45 18.98 -5.29
N SER A 162 6.72 19.67 -4.17
CA SER A 162 7.60 19.14 -3.14
C SER A 162 6.95 18.03 -2.31
N ARG A 163 5.62 18.05 -2.17
CA ARG A 163 4.86 16.92 -1.63
C ARG A 163 4.85 15.73 -2.59
N SER A 164 4.69 15.97 -3.90
CA SER A 164 4.67 14.89 -4.90
C SER A 164 6.01 14.15 -5.04
N VAL A 165 7.14 14.86 -4.87
CA VAL A 165 8.50 14.28 -4.93
C VAL A 165 8.84 13.48 -3.67
N TYR A 166 8.18 13.77 -2.54
CA TYR A 166 8.29 13.01 -1.29
C TYR A 166 6.95 12.42 -0.87
N GLU A 167 6.18 11.87 -1.82
CA GLU A 167 5.08 10.94 -1.53
C GLU A 167 5.68 9.69 -0.89
N THR A 168 6.11 9.86 0.35
CA THR A 168 6.68 8.83 1.19
C THR A 168 5.47 8.06 1.67
N PHE A 169 5.14 6.97 0.98
CA PHE A 169 4.13 6.03 1.47
C PHE A 169 4.54 5.63 2.88
N ILE A 170 3.73 6.01 3.87
CA ILE A 170 3.92 5.54 5.23
C ILE A 170 3.41 4.10 5.23
N THR A 171 4.34 3.17 5.36
CA THR A 171 4.06 1.74 5.40
C THR A 171 4.46 1.19 6.76
N PHE A 172 3.70 0.21 7.25
CA PHE A 172 3.90 -0.39 8.58
C PHE A 172 4.36 -1.86 8.46
N PRO A 173 5.59 -2.14 8.02
CA PRO A 173 6.06 -3.51 7.77
C PRO A 173 6.07 -4.41 9.02
N GLU A 174 6.21 -3.82 10.21
CA GLU A 174 6.19 -4.52 11.50
C GLU A 174 4.82 -5.12 11.87
N CYS A 175 3.76 -4.71 11.17
CA CYS A 175 2.45 -5.32 11.30
C CYS A 175 2.37 -6.71 10.65
N ILE A 176 3.25 -7.06 9.70
CA ILE A 176 3.19 -8.35 9.01
C ILE A 176 3.26 -9.50 10.02
N GLU A 177 2.37 -10.48 9.86
CA GLU A 177 2.16 -11.64 10.77
C GLU A 177 1.61 -11.30 12.17
N LYS A 178 1.38 -10.02 12.51
CA LYS A 178 0.71 -9.63 13.76
C LYS A 178 -0.79 -9.84 13.65
N ILE A 179 -1.43 -10.12 14.79
CA ILE A 179 -2.89 -10.08 14.87
C ILE A 179 -3.39 -8.64 14.74
N PHE A 180 -4.61 -8.46 14.24
CA PHE A 180 -5.21 -7.14 14.02
C PHE A 180 -5.04 -6.16 15.20
N ALA A 181 -5.34 -6.60 16.43
CA ALA A 181 -5.22 -5.76 17.62
C ALA A 181 -3.80 -5.23 17.88
N GLN A 182 -2.78 -6.07 17.67
CA GLN A 182 -1.37 -5.67 17.84
C GLN A 182 -0.93 -4.69 16.76
N CYS A 183 -1.33 -4.94 15.50
CA CYS A 183 -1.04 -4.00 14.42
C CYS A 183 -1.73 -2.66 14.65
N LEU A 184 -2.97 -2.67 15.13
CA LEU A 184 -3.72 -1.46 15.43
C LEU A 184 -3.03 -0.61 16.51
N GLU A 185 -2.42 -1.22 17.52
CA GLU A 185 -1.61 -0.51 18.54
C GLU A 185 -0.37 0.16 17.91
N ILE A 186 0.34 -0.56 17.04
CA ILE A 186 1.52 -0.04 16.33
C ILE A 186 1.12 1.16 15.45
N VAL A 187 0.13 0.97 14.57
CA VAL A 187 -0.34 2.02 13.65
C VAL A 187 -0.78 3.25 14.43
N ASN A 188 -1.56 3.09 15.49
CA ASN A 188 -2.02 4.24 16.29
C ASN A 188 -0.87 4.95 17.02
N SER A 189 0.12 4.22 17.54
CA SER A 189 1.31 4.80 18.17
C SER A 189 2.08 5.65 17.17
N ASP A 190 2.33 5.13 15.98
CA ASP A 190 3.11 5.81 14.96
C ASP A 190 2.35 7.00 14.35
N LEU A 191 1.04 6.88 14.12
CA LEU A 191 0.20 7.99 13.71
C LEU A 191 0.19 9.13 14.73
N GLN A 192 0.14 8.81 16.04
CA GLN A 192 0.25 9.82 17.09
C GLN A 192 1.62 10.51 17.10
N ASN A 193 2.70 9.75 16.91
CA ASN A 193 4.05 10.31 16.83
C ASN A 193 4.23 11.23 15.62
N LEU A 194 3.50 10.99 14.53
CA LEU A 194 3.46 11.83 13.34
C LEU A 194 2.48 13.01 13.45
N GLY A 195 1.68 13.09 14.52
CA GLY A 195 0.65 14.12 14.70
C GLY A 195 -0.61 13.92 13.84
N LEU A 196 -0.81 12.72 13.27
CA LEU A 196 -1.97 12.34 12.46
C LEU A 196 -3.03 11.72 13.38
N SER A 197 -3.99 12.54 13.85
CA SER A 197 -4.97 12.10 14.87
C SER A 197 -6.34 11.70 14.30
N THR A 198 -6.56 11.87 13.01
CA THR A 198 -7.89 11.75 12.36
C THR A 198 -7.95 10.71 11.24
N VAL A 199 -7.02 9.77 11.21
CA VAL A 199 -6.94 8.77 10.13
C VAL A 199 -8.00 7.67 10.32
N GLU A 200 -8.79 7.44 9.29
CA GLU A 200 -9.77 6.35 9.18
C GLU A 200 -9.03 5.02 8.92
N ILE A 201 -9.32 4.01 9.74
CA ILE A 201 -8.71 2.69 9.58
C ILE A 201 -9.70 1.79 8.86
N ILE A 202 -9.35 1.38 7.64
CA ILE A 202 -10.13 0.51 6.79
C ILE A 202 -9.52 -0.89 6.85
N VAL A 203 -10.34 -1.88 7.20
CA VAL A 203 -9.90 -3.27 7.36
C VAL A 203 -10.48 -4.09 6.23
N HIS A 204 -9.62 -4.70 5.43
CA HIS A 204 -10.01 -5.61 4.37
C HIS A 204 -9.61 -7.03 4.74
N GLU A 205 -10.51 -7.98 4.53
CA GLU A 205 -10.20 -9.40 4.63
C GLU A 205 -9.82 -9.95 3.25
N LYS A 206 -8.76 -10.76 3.20
CA LYS A 206 -8.42 -11.50 1.99
C LYS A 206 -9.58 -12.42 1.62
N ARG A 207 -10.10 -12.23 0.40
CA ARG A 207 -11.20 -13.03 -0.12
C ARG A 207 -10.98 -14.53 0.05
N ASN A 208 -12.06 -15.23 0.41
CA ASN A 208 -12.13 -16.67 0.45
C ASN A 208 -13.27 -17.21 -0.44
N ILE A 209 -13.22 -18.50 -0.79
CA ILE A 209 -14.18 -19.15 -1.71
C ILE A 209 -15.63 -19.22 -1.17
N ASN A 210 -15.83 -18.86 0.11
CA ASN A 210 -17.13 -18.86 0.77
C ASN A 210 -17.73 -17.46 0.91
N GLN A 211 -17.00 -16.41 0.51
CA GLN A 211 -17.48 -15.03 0.52
C GLN A 211 -18.15 -14.67 -0.80
N ASP A 212 -19.12 -13.76 -0.73
CA ASP A 212 -19.74 -13.20 -1.92
C ASP A 212 -18.69 -12.44 -2.76
N GLY A 213 -18.77 -12.58 -4.08
CA GLY A 213 -17.78 -11.98 -4.98
C GLY A 213 -16.48 -12.78 -5.15
N TYR A 214 -16.38 -14.01 -4.64
CA TYR A 214 -15.26 -14.90 -4.98
C TYR A 214 -15.14 -15.12 -6.50
N ASN A 215 -16.25 -15.06 -7.24
CA ASN A 215 -16.33 -15.20 -8.70
C ASN A 215 -15.88 -13.94 -9.48
N LYS A 216 -15.50 -12.86 -8.79
CA LYS A 216 -15.04 -11.62 -9.43
C LYS A 216 -13.53 -11.66 -9.69
N VAL A 217 -13.11 -11.38 -10.91
CA VAL A 217 -11.70 -11.20 -11.27
C VAL A 217 -11.37 -9.71 -11.25
N VAL A 218 -10.32 -9.34 -10.52
CA VAL A 218 -9.94 -7.93 -10.35
C VAL A 218 -8.97 -7.55 -11.47
N ILE A 219 -9.34 -6.53 -12.24
CA ILE A 219 -8.56 -6.02 -13.36
C ILE A 219 -7.99 -4.65 -12.95
N VAL A 220 -6.70 -4.62 -12.65
CA VAL A 220 -5.99 -3.39 -12.29
C VAL A 220 -5.68 -2.60 -13.56
N THR A 221 -6.08 -1.34 -13.58
CA THR A 221 -5.89 -0.42 -14.71
C THR A 221 -4.78 0.60 -14.44
N ASN A 222 -4.45 1.42 -15.42
CA ASN A 222 -3.65 2.63 -15.20
C ASN A 222 -4.51 3.77 -14.60
N LYS A 223 -3.89 4.92 -14.31
CA LYS A 223 -4.60 6.06 -13.69
C LYS A 223 -5.75 6.60 -14.55
N ASP A 224 -5.65 6.49 -15.87
CA ASP A 224 -6.67 6.96 -16.81
C ASP A 224 -7.77 5.91 -17.07
N ALA A 225 -7.66 4.72 -16.47
CA ALA A 225 -8.58 3.59 -16.59
C ALA A 225 -8.80 3.09 -18.04
N ASP A 226 -7.90 3.40 -18.97
CA ASP A 226 -8.03 3.04 -20.39
C ASP A 226 -7.25 1.76 -20.76
N LEU A 227 -6.24 1.39 -19.98
CA LEU A 227 -5.40 0.22 -20.22
C LEU A 227 -5.22 -0.62 -18.97
N VAL A 228 -5.15 -1.94 -19.14
CA VAL A 228 -4.81 -2.86 -18.06
C VAL A 228 -3.33 -2.75 -17.72
N SER A 229 -3.05 -2.45 -16.45
CA SER A 229 -1.69 -2.37 -15.90
C SER A 229 -1.27 -3.67 -15.23
N GLY A 230 -2.22 -4.43 -14.68
CA GLY A 230 -1.93 -5.60 -13.86
C GLY A 230 -1.34 -5.23 -12.50
N ARG A 231 -1.34 -6.18 -11.56
CA ARG A 231 -0.93 -5.90 -10.17
C ARG A 231 0.55 -5.50 -10.05
N ALA A 232 1.40 -5.97 -10.95
CA ALA A 232 2.84 -5.66 -10.96
C ALA A 232 3.25 -4.70 -12.09
N GLY A 233 2.30 -4.09 -12.79
CA GLY A 233 2.58 -3.29 -13.98
C GLY A 233 2.97 -4.11 -15.22
N ASP A 234 2.73 -5.43 -15.20
CA ASP A 234 3.07 -6.40 -16.25
C ASP A 234 1.89 -6.72 -17.18
N GLY A 235 0.71 -6.14 -16.95
CA GLY A 235 -0.52 -6.45 -17.68
C GLY A 235 -1.10 -7.83 -17.36
N ILE A 236 -0.60 -8.52 -16.32
CA ILE A 236 -1.08 -9.85 -15.95
C ILE A 236 -2.22 -9.73 -14.93
N VAL A 237 -3.35 -10.37 -15.26
CA VAL A 237 -4.51 -10.52 -14.37
C VAL A 237 -4.52 -11.94 -13.81
N THR A 238 -4.77 -12.08 -12.51
CA THR A 238 -4.72 -13.37 -11.81
C THR A 238 -5.99 -13.68 -11.04
N TYR A 239 -6.45 -14.93 -11.09
CA TYR A 239 -7.55 -15.42 -10.27
C TYR A 239 -7.04 -16.46 -9.26
N PRO A 240 -7.19 -16.24 -7.95
CA PRO A 240 -6.50 -17.04 -6.93
C PRO A 240 -7.21 -18.35 -6.56
N PHE A 241 -8.42 -18.59 -7.05
CA PHE A 241 -9.24 -19.74 -6.65
C PHE A 241 -9.31 -20.80 -7.75
N THR A 242 -9.53 -22.05 -7.35
CA THR A 242 -9.95 -23.11 -8.27
C THR A 242 -11.41 -22.88 -8.66
N TRP A 243 -11.71 -22.95 -9.96
CA TRP A 243 -13.07 -22.83 -10.49
C TRP A 243 -13.71 -24.20 -10.62
N ASP A 244 -14.84 -24.40 -9.96
CA ASP A 244 -15.58 -25.66 -10.01
C ASP A 244 -16.64 -25.63 -11.11
N ASP A 245 -16.19 -25.74 -12.37
CA ASP A 245 -17.03 -25.63 -13.56
C ASP A 245 -18.14 -26.69 -13.55
N SER A 246 -19.40 -26.28 -13.71
CA SER A 246 -20.55 -27.21 -13.66
C SER A 246 -20.53 -28.29 -14.76
N VAL A 247 -19.77 -28.08 -15.85
CA VAL A 247 -19.68 -29.00 -16.98
C VAL A 247 -18.31 -29.68 -17.04
N LEU A 248 -17.23 -28.92 -16.85
CA LEU A 248 -15.86 -29.40 -17.01
C LEU A 248 -15.23 -29.90 -15.70
N GLY A 249 -15.88 -29.67 -14.57
CA GLY A 249 -15.36 -29.96 -13.23
C GLY A 249 -14.32 -28.94 -12.76
N THR A 250 -13.65 -29.27 -11.66
CA THR A 250 -12.68 -28.37 -11.01
C THR A 250 -11.44 -28.13 -11.89
N ARG A 251 -11.14 -26.85 -12.16
CA ARG A 251 -9.98 -26.42 -12.97
C ARG A 251 -9.43 -25.06 -12.51
N THR A 252 -8.20 -24.76 -12.91
CA THR A 252 -7.67 -23.39 -12.86
C THR A 252 -8.15 -22.62 -14.09
N LEU A 253 -8.45 -21.33 -13.91
CA LEU A 253 -8.84 -20.45 -15.01
C LEU A 253 -7.61 -19.74 -15.61
N GLY A 254 -7.65 -19.42 -16.90
CA GLY A 254 -6.47 -18.89 -17.61
C GLY A 254 -5.35 -19.92 -17.77
N VAL A 255 -4.19 -19.47 -18.24
CA VAL A 255 -2.97 -20.30 -18.29
C VAL A 255 -2.31 -20.21 -16.92
N ASP A 256 -2.39 -21.29 -16.14
CA ASP A 256 -1.89 -21.36 -14.75
C ASP A 256 -2.48 -20.30 -13.81
N GLY A 257 -3.76 -19.94 -13.96
CA GLY A 257 -4.39 -18.91 -13.11
C GLY A 257 -4.25 -17.48 -13.64
N LYS A 258 -3.73 -17.31 -14.86
CA LYS A 258 -3.30 -16.00 -15.38
C LYS A 258 -3.86 -15.71 -16.77
N TRP A 259 -4.17 -14.42 -17.00
CA TRP A 259 -4.48 -13.87 -18.32
C TRP A 259 -3.50 -12.74 -18.62
N ASN A 260 -2.96 -12.75 -19.85
CA ASN A 260 -2.17 -11.64 -20.35
C ASN A 260 -3.10 -10.62 -20.99
N CYS A 261 -3.29 -9.49 -20.31
CA CYS A 261 -4.11 -8.37 -20.76
C CYS A 261 -3.24 -7.13 -21.04
N GLN A 262 -1.95 -7.31 -21.32
CA GLN A 262 -1.06 -6.19 -21.57
C GLN A 262 -1.49 -5.42 -22.83
N GLY A 263 -1.68 -4.10 -22.68
CA GLY A 263 -1.94 -3.20 -23.81
C GLY A 263 -3.36 -3.25 -24.39
N ILE A 264 -4.30 -3.91 -23.71
CA ILE A 264 -5.72 -3.92 -24.07
C ILE A 264 -6.56 -3.17 -23.04
N THR A 265 -7.80 -2.85 -23.42
CA THR A 265 -8.77 -2.19 -22.53
C THR A 265 -9.28 -3.14 -21.44
N PRO A 266 -9.74 -2.62 -20.28
CA PRO A 266 -10.31 -3.44 -19.22
C PRO A 266 -11.51 -4.28 -19.68
N GLU A 267 -12.35 -3.72 -20.55
CA GLU A 267 -13.54 -4.39 -21.10
C GLU A 267 -13.16 -5.56 -22.01
N GLU A 268 -12.16 -5.36 -22.87
CA GLU A 268 -11.65 -6.42 -23.75
C GLU A 268 -11.00 -7.55 -22.93
N CYS A 269 -10.20 -7.20 -21.92
CA CYS A 269 -9.64 -8.17 -20.99
C CYS A 269 -10.73 -8.95 -20.26
N CYS A 270 -11.79 -8.28 -19.81
CA CYS A 270 -12.92 -8.94 -19.15
C CYS A 270 -13.64 -9.94 -20.06
N ASN A 271 -13.85 -9.59 -21.33
CA ASN A 271 -14.46 -10.51 -22.29
C ASN A 271 -13.59 -11.75 -22.50
N ASN A 272 -12.26 -11.57 -22.66
CA ASN A 272 -11.32 -12.70 -22.78
C ASN A 272 -11.36 -13.62 -21.55
N ILE A 273 -11.47 -13.05 -20.35
CA ILE A 273 -11.60 -13.81 -19.10
C ILE A 273 -12.90 -14.62 -19.11
N LYS A 274 -14.03 -14.00 -19.45
CA LYS A 274 -15.34 -14.66 -19.52
C LYS A 274 -15.39 -15.75 -20.58
N ASP A 275 -14.79 -15.53 -21.74
CA ASP A 275 -14.70 -16.51 -22.82
C ASP A 275 -13.89 -17.76 -22.41
N SER A 276 -12.92 -17.60 -21.49
CA SER A 276 -12.18 -18.74 -20.91
C SER A 276 -12.96 -19.55 -19.87
N ALA A 277 -14.09 -19.01 -19.38
CA ALA A 277 -14.97 -19.59 -18.38
C ALA A 277 -16.45 -19.36 -18.71
N PRO A 278 -16.96 -19.92 -19.83
CA PRO A 278 -18.32 -19.64 -20.31
C PRO A 278 -19.42 -20.29 -19.46
N ASN A 279 -19.08 -21.30 -18.66
CA ASN A 279 -20.02 -22.02 -17.82
C ASN A 279 -20.05 -21.45 -16.40
N ALA A 280 -21.22 -21.51 -15.79
CA ALA A 280 -21.34 -21.28 -14.35
C ALA A 280 -20.61 -22.37 -13.57
N ASP A 281 -20.22 -22.05 -12.34
CA ASP A 281 -19.73 -23.04 -11.40
C ASP A 281 -20.86 -23.91 -10.81
N THR A 282 -20.52 -24.85 -9.93
CA THR A 282 -21.48 -25.72 -9.24
C THR A 282 -22.45 -24.98 -8.31
N LYS A 283 -22.18 -23.71 -7.99
CA LYS A 283 -23.07 -22.82 -7.23
C LYS A 283 -23.97 -21.96 -8.15
N GLY A 284 -23.82 -22.06 -9.47
CA GLY A 284 -24.59 -21.29 -10.44
C GLY A 284 -24.06 -19.88 -10.70
N ASN A 285 -22.85 -19.55 -10.21
CA ASN A 285 -22.24 -18.25 -10.42
C ASN A 285 -21.40 -18.24 -11.69
N TYR A 286 -21.44 -17.12 -12.42
CA TYR A 286 -20.57 -16.87 -13.57
C TYR A 286 -19.36 -16.03 -13.17
N ILE A 287 -18.27 -16.16 -13.92
CA ILE A 287 -17.13 -15.26 -13.74
C ILE A 287 -17.55 -13.82 -14.08
N GLU A 288 -17.28 -12.93 -13.14
CA GLU A 288 -17.48 -11.49 -13.27
C GLU A 288 -16.13 -10.78 -13.24
N CYS A 289 -16.10 -9.52 -13.67
CA CYS A 289 -14.90 -8.70 -13.61
C CYS A 289 -15.17 -7.47 -12.75
N HIS A 290 -14.19 -7.09 -11.94
CA HIS A 290 -14.17 -5.84 -11.20
C HIS A 290 -13.02 -4.99 -11.73
N ILE A 291 -13.35 -3.87 -12.37
CA ILE A 291 -12.35 -2.93 -12.87
C ILE A 291 -11.90 -2.07 -11.71
N PHE A 292 -10.61 -2.10 -11.42
CA PHE A 292 -10.01 -1.32 -10.36
C PHE A 292 -9.11 -0.23 -10.93
N VAL A 293 -9.34 1.01 -10.50
CA VAL A 293 -8.53 2.17 -10.87
C VAL A 293 -7.62 2.52 -9.70
N PRO A 294 -6.28 2.58 -9.90
CA PRO A 294 -5.35 2.92 -8.83
C PRO A 294 -5.64 4.31 -8.25
N PHE A 295 -5.31 4.48 -6.97
CA PHE A 295 -5.49 5.77 -6.30
C PHE A 295 -4.77 6.91 -7.00
N GLY A 296 -5.43 8.07 -7.03
CA GLY A 296 -5.04 9.21 -7.83
C GLY A 296 -5.41 9.07 -9.31
N GLY A 297 -6.12 8.01 -9.69
CA GLY A 297 -6.71 7.83 -11.02
C GLY A 297 -8.13 8.36 -11.12
N VAL A 298 -8.70 8.26 -12.32
CA VAL A 298 -10.05 8.75 -12.65
C VAL A 298 -11.09 8.05 -11.77
N GLY A 299 -11.88 8.84 -11.04
CA GLY A 299 -12.92 8.32 -10.14
C GLY A 299 -12.42 7.73 -8.83
N ASN A 300 -11.09 7.62 -8.61
CA ASN A 300 -10.50 7.15 -7.36
C ASN A 300 -9.45 8.16 -6.84
N PRO A 301 -9.90 9.33 -6.32
CA PRO A 301 -8.98 10.33 -5.80
C PRO A 301 -8.21 9.76 -4.61
N ARG A 302 -6.93 10.15 -4.51
CA ARG A 302 -6.09 9.79 -3.38
C ARG A 302 -6.62 10.41 -2.09
N ARG A 303 -6.52 9.69 -0.98
CA ARG A 303 -7.11 10.06 0.31
C ARG A 303 -6.13 9.82 1.45
N GLU A 304 -5.38 10.86 1.79
CA GLU A 304 -4.34 10.91 2.85
C GLU A 304 -4.85 10.63 4.28
N ASP A 305 -6.16 10.43 4.43
CA ASP A 305 -6.85 10.23 5.69
C ASP A 305 -7.18 8.76 5.97
N ARG A 306 -6.62 7.79 5.22
CA ARG A 306 -6.97 6.37 5.35
C ARG A 306 -5.77 5.44 5.50
N VAL A 307 -5.84 4.52 6.46
CA VAL A 307 -4.94 3.38 6.58
C VAL A 307 -5.67 2.10 6.21
N TYR A 308 -5.12 1.36 5.25
CA TYR A 308 -5.66 0.07 4.84
C TYR A 308 -4.90 -1.07 5.53
N ILE A 309 -5.64 -1.94 6.24
CA ILE A 309 -5.10 -3.12 6.91
C ILE A 309 -5.68 -4.38 6.27
N ASN A 310 -4.83 -5.15 5.60
CA ASN A 310 -5.22 -6.37 4.90
C ASN A 310 -5.00 -7.60 5.80
N LEU A 311 -6.10 -8.24 6.22
CA LEU A 311 -6.11 -9.42 7.09
C LEU A 311 -6.22 -10.73 6.29
N SER A 312 -5.52 -11.74 6.76
CA SER A 312 -5.71 -13.14 6.39
C SER A 312 -6.95 -13.71 7.09
N PRO A 313 -7.47 -14.87 6.62
CA PRO A 313 -8.60 -15.54 7.28
C PRO A 313 -8.36 -15.95 8.74
N ASP A 314 -7.10 -16.02 9.18
CA ASP A 314 -6.72 -16.28 10.59
C ASP A 314 -6.66 -15.00 11.45
N GLY A 315 -7.03 -13.85 10.89
CA GLY A 315 -7.02 -12.55 11.56
C GLY A 315 -5.63 -11.90 11.66
N ARG A 316 -4.62 -12.42 10.97
CA ARG A 316 -3.28 -11.83 10.91
C ARG A 316 -3.12 -10.89 9.72
N VAL A 317 -2.34 -9.84 9.88
CA VAL A 317 -1.99 -8.95 8.78
C VAL A 317 -1.02 -9.66 7.84
N HIS A 318 -1.34 -9.72 6.56
CA HIS A 318 -0.52 -10.44 5.56
C HIS A 318 0.22 -9.52 4.59
N GLU A 319 -0.17 -8.24 4.55
CA GLU A 319 0.50 -7.19 3.79
C GLU A 319 0.72 -5.99 4.71
N ALA A 320 1.85 -5.30 4.55
CA ALA A 320 2.13 -4.11 5.33
C ALA A 320 1.03 -3.07 5.11
N PRO A 321 0.38 -2.56 6.18
CA PRO A 321 -0.56 -1.47 6.06
C PRO A 321 0.09 -0.25 5.41
N VAL A 322 -0.70 0.51 4.67
CA VAL A 322 -0.25 1.70 3.94
C VAL A 322 -1.21 2.83 4.21
N ILE A 323 -0.66 4.03 4.49
CA ILE A 323 -1.41 5.28 4.40
C ILE A 323 -1.41 5.71 2.94
N GLN A 324 -2.60 5.79 2.37
CA GLN A 324 -2.78 6.26 0.99
C GLN A 324 -3.17 7.70 0.96
#